data_AF-A0A821N0R9-F1
#
_entry.id   AF-A0A821N0R9-F1
#
_cell.length_a   1.000
_cell.length_b   1.000
_cell.length_c   1.000
_cell.angle_alpha   90.00
_cell.angle_beta   90.00
_cell.angle_gamma   90.00
#
_symmetry.space_group_name_H-M   'P 1'
#
loop_
_entity.id
_entity.type
_entity.pdbx_description
1 polymer ?
#
loop_
_entity_poly.entity_id
_entity_poly.type
_entity_poly.pdbx_seq_one_letter_code
_entity_poly.pdbx_strand_id
1 'polypeptide(L)'
;MVTLQVEIDTQIEFKRTLPWWQLLAIGLGAIIGAGIFVLSGQAASRYAGPSVIVSFILTGIIALFSALSFSELGAMMPLAGSVYTYTYAALGEYLAWFIGWNSILLYLFGVMTVTVAWSEYVVKFIYIVSDFNATRAIVQAPFGWNETTEAFYVTGQAINLPAIAITIAITVLLI
;
A
#
# COMPACT_ATOMS: atom_id res chain seq x y z
N MET A 1 -20.13 -17.29 -17.63
CA MET A 1 -19.37 -17.18 -18.90
C MET A 1 -19.90 -16.06 -19.78
N VAL A 2 -21.21 -16.00 -20.07
CA VAL A 2 -21.81 -14.95 -20.93
C VAL A 2 -21.62 -13.52 -20.39
N THR A 3 -21.60 -13.32 -19.08
CA THR A 3 -21.38 -11.99 -18.45
C THR A 3 -19.96 -11.44 -18.66
N LEU A 4 -18.94 -12.29 -18.79
CA LEU A 4 -17.56 -11.84 -19.02
C LEU A 4 -17.31 -11.42 -20.48
N GLN A 5 -18.06 -11.99 -21.44
CA GLN A 5 -17.97 -11.63 -22.85
C GLN A 5 -18.64 -10.29 -23.15
N VAL A 6 -19.73 -9.95 -22.44
CA VAL A 6 -20.42 -8.66 -22.60
C VAL A 6 -19.56 -7.49 -22.10
N GLU A 7 -18.75 -7.68 -21.05
CA GLU A 7 -17.85 -6.64 -20.54
C GLU A 7 -16.74 -6.26 -21.55
N ILE A 8 -16.28 -7.23 -22.35
CA ILE A 8 -15.23 -7.05 -23.37
C ILE A 8 -15.68 -6.08 -24.46
N ASP A 9 -16.96 -6.11 -24.84
CA ASP A 9 -17.53 -5.26 -25.89
C ASP A 9 -17.74 -3.79 -25.46
N THR A 10 -17.70 -3.50 -24.16
CA THR A 10 -17.90 -2.14 -23.60
C THR A 10 -16.61 -1.40 -23.23
N GLN A 11 -15.43 -2.00 -23.39
CA GLN A 11 -14.17 -1.35 -23.03
C GLN A 11 -13.77 -0.29 -24.07
N ILE A 12 -13.45 0.91 -23.60
CA ILE A 12 -12.77 1.93 -24.40
C ILE A 12 -11.43 1.33 -24.86
N GLU A 13 -11.26 1.17 -26.17
CA GLU A 13 -10.10 0.47 -26.74
C GLU A 13 -8.83 1.33 -26.62
N PHE A 14 -8.13 1.20 -25.49
CA PHE A 14 -6.84 1.86 -25.28
C PHE A 14 -5.76 1.20 -26.12
N LYS A 15 -4.97 2.01 -26.84
CA LYS A 15 -3.81 1.52 -27.58
C LYS A 15 -2.80 0.89 -26.61
N ARG A 16 -2.52 -0.41 -26.79
CA ARG A 16 -1.47 -1.12 -26.05
C ARG A 16 -0.10 -0.53 -26.38
N THR A 17 0.38 0.36 -25.53
CA THR A 17 1.63 1.11 -25.73
C THR A 17 2.70 0.83 -24.67
N LEU A 18 2.36 0.12 -23.59
CA LEU A 18 3.29 -0.17 -22.50
C LEU A 18 4.17 -1.39 -22.82
N PRO A 19 5.48 -1.23 -23.07
CA PRO A 19 6.43 -2.33 -23.13
C PRO A 19 6.66 -2.96 -21.75
N TRP A 20 7.21 -4.19 -21.74
CA TRP A 20 7.45 -4.98 -20.54
C TRP A 20 8.23 -4.26 -19.43
N TRP A 21 9.21 -3.42 -19.79
CA TRP A 21 10.02 -2.68 -18.81
C TRP A 21 9.22 -1.57 -18.11
N GLN A 22 8.23 -0.97 -18.78
CA GLN A 22 7.34 0.01 -18.14
C GLN A 22 6.42 -0.68 -17.16
N LEU A 23 5.93 -1.88 -17.49
CA LEU A 23 5.14 -2.69 -16.57
C LEU A 23 5.94 -3.08 -15.32
N LEU A 24 7.22 -3.47 -15.50
CA LEU A 24 8.12 -3.72 -14.36
C LEU A 24 8.36 -2.45 -13.53
N ALA A 25 8.57 -1.30 -14.16
CA ALA A 25 8.79 -0.05 -13.46
C ALA A 25 7.56 0.36 -12.62
N ILE A 26 6.35 0.21 -13.16
CA ILE A 26 5.09 0.45 -12.43
C ILE A 26 4.97 -0.51 -11.25
N GLY A 27 5.25 -1.81 -11.46
CA GLY A 27 5.21 -2.81 -10.41
C GLY A 27 6.20 -2.52 -9.27
N LEU A 28 7.46 -2.23 -9.61
CA LEU A 28 8.49 -1.87 -8.62
C LEU A 28 8.15 -0.57 -7.88
N GLY A 29 7.65 0.44 -8.59
CA GLY A 29 7.22 1.71 -7.99
C GLY A 29 6.04 1.57 -7.05
N ALA A 30 5.14 0.61 -7.30
CA ALA A 30 4.02 0.31 -6.40
C ALA A 30 4.46 -0.46 -5.13
N ILE A 31 5.55 -1.23 -5.19
CA ILE A 31 6.05 -2.05 -4.07
C ILE A 31 7.02 -1.26 -3.17
N ILE A 32 7.92 -0.48 -3.76
CA ILE A 32 8.95 0.26 -3.02
C ILE A 32 8.33 1.52 -2.41
N GLY A 33 8.18 1.54 -1.09
CA GLY A 33 7.61 2.67 -0.38
C GLY A 33 7.86 2.65 1.12
N ALA A 34 6.87 3.11 1.89
CA ALA A 34 6.96 3.25 3.35
C ALA A 34 7.42 1.98 4.08
N GLY A 35 7.13 0.79 3.54
CA GLY A 35 7.53 -0.49 4.10
C GLY A 35 9.05 -0.59 4.31
N ILE A 36 9.85 -0.41 3.25
CA ILE A 36 11.31 -0.57 3.35
C ILE A 36 11.96 0.59 4.12
N PHE A 37 11.45 1.82 3.96
CA PHE A 37 12.06 3.03 4.52
C PHE A 37 11.74 3.21 6.01
N VAL A 38 10.49 2.97 6.43
CA VAL A 38 10.06 3.19 7.82
C VAL A 38 9.92 1.87 8.59
N LEU A 39 9.12 0.95 8.08
CA LEU A 39 8.73 -0.24 8.84
C LEU A 39 9.91 -1.18 9.07
N SER A 40 10.89 -1.27 8.17
CA SER A 40 12.09 -2.11 8.37
C SER A 40 12.89 -1.69 9.60
N GLY A 41 13.03 -0.39 9.83
CA GLY A 41 13.76 0.12 11.01
C GLY A 41 13.02 -0.18 12.31
N GLN A 42 11.69 -0.06 12.29
CA GLN A 42 10.85 -0.43 13.42
C GLN A 42 10.89 -1.96 13.67
N ALA A 43 10.83 -2.76 12.60
CA ALA A 43 10.95 -4.21 12.65
C ALA A 43 12.27 -4.65 13.27
N ALA A 44 13.38 -4.03 12.85
CA ALA A 44 14.70 -4.28 13.40
C ALA A 44 14.79 -3.84 14.87
N SER A 45 14.32 -2.64 15.20
CA SER A 45 14.46 -2.11 16.56
C SER A 45 13.58 -2.80 17.60
N ARG A 46 12.38 -3.26 17.22
CA ARG A 46 11.36 -3.75 18.18
C ARG A 46 11.18 -5.26 18.20
N TYR A 47 11.44 -5.95 17.08
CA TYR A 47 11.08 -7.36 16.93
C TYR A 47 12.27 -8.28 16.69
N ALA A 48 13.06 -8.05 15.63
CA ALA A 48 14.05 -9.03 15.16
C ALA A 48 15.52 -8.64 15.43
N GLY A 49 15.81 -7.38 15.73
CA GLY A 49 17.20 -6.92 15.89
C GLY A 49 18.02 -7.14 14.60
N PRO A 50 19.31 -7.52 14.72
CA PRO A 50 20.17 -7.82 13.57
C PRO A 50 19.65 -8.98 12.70
N SER A 51 18.78 -9.85 13.25
CA SER A 51 18.21 -10.99 12.52
C SER A 51 17.06 -10.63 11.58
N VAL A 52 16.68 -9.34 11.48
CA VAL A 52 15.63 -8.85 10.57
C VAL A 52 15.84 -9.27 9.11
N ILE A 53 17.10 -9.45 8.69
CA ILE A 53 17.46 -9.92 7.35
C ILE A 53 16.87 -11.31 7.08
N VAL A 54 16.89 -12.20 8.09
CA VAL A 54 16.32 -13.55 7.96
C VAL A 54 14.81 -13.46 7.76
N SER A 55 14.13 -12.56 8.48
CA SER A 55 12.69 -12.29 8.28
C SER A 55 12.41 -11.81 6.86
N PHE A 56 13.21 -10.88 6.33
CA PHE A 56 13.05 -10.40 4.95
C PHE A 56 13.26 -11.49 3.89
N ILE A 57 14.26 -12.35 4.07
CA ILE A 57 14.51 -13.48 3.16
C ILE A 57 13.29 -14.42 3.16
N LEU A 58 12.78 -14.78 4.33
CA LEU A 58 11.63 -15.67 4.46
C LEU A 58 10.37 -15.06 3.82
N THR A 59 10.08 -13.79 4.11
CA THR A 59 8.96 -13.06 3.48
C THR A 59 9.15 -12.96 1.97
N GLY A 60 10.37 -12.76 1.48
CA GLY A 60 10.68 -12.73 0.05
C GLY A 60 10.36 -14.05 -0.66
N ILE A 61 10.67 -15.19 -0.03
CA ILE A 61 10.33 -16.52 -0.58
C ILE A 61 8.81 -16.71 -0.65
N ILE A 62 8.07 -16.33 0.41
CA ILE A 62 6.60 -16.41 0.43
C ILE A 62 5.98 -15.50 -0.64
N ALA A 63 6.51 -14.29 -0.79
CA ALA A 63 6.08 -13.35 -1.81
C ALA A 63 6.37 -13.87 -3.23
N LEU A 64 7.50 -14.56 -3.44
CA LEU A 64 7.83 -15.18 -4.72
C LEU A 64 6.81 -16.24 -5.13
N PHE A 65 6.47 -17.17 -4.21
CA PHE A 65 5.44 -18.17 -4.50
C PHE A 65 4.08 -17.55 -4.78
N SER A 66 3.72 -16.49 -4.05
CA SER A 66 2.49 -15.73 -4.29
C SER A 66 2.53 -15.03 -5.66
N ALA A 67 3.66 -14.43 -6.05
CA ALA A 67 3.80 -13.77 -7.34
C ALA A 67 3.72 -14.76 -8.51
N LEU A 68 4.26 -15.96 -8.36
CA LEU A 68 4.18 -17.01 -9.39
C LEU A 68 2.74 -17.48 -9.62
N SER A 69 1.95 -17.68 -8.56
CA SER A 69 0.54 -18.07 -8.71
C SER A 69 -0.30 -16.95 -9.33
N PHE A 70 -0.06 -15.69 -8.96
CA PHE A 70 -0.72 -14.55 -9.61
C PHE A 70 -0.28 -14.36 -11.06
N SER A 71 0.98 -14.67 -11.40
CA SER A 71 1.47 -14.64 -12.78
C SER A 71 0.75 -15.67 -13.66
N GLU A 72 0.48 -16.87 -13.13
CA GLU A 72 -0.28 -17.90 -13.83
C GLU A 72 -1.74 -17.45 -14.07
N LEU A 73 -2.39 -16.93 -13.03
CA LEU A 73 -3.75 -16.39 -13.14
C LEU A 73 -3.85 -15.21 -14.13
N GLY A 74 -2.87 -14.32 -14.12
CA GLY A 74 -2.80 -13.19 -15.05
C GLY A 74 -2.57 -13.62 -16.50
N ALA A 75 -1.84 -14.71 -16.74
CA ALA A 75 -1.66 -15.29 -18.07
C ALA A 75 -2.94 -16.00 -18.56
N MET A 76 -3.71 -16.63 -17.66
CA MET A 76 -4.97 -17.30 -17.99
C MET A 76 -6.13 -16.32 -18.22
N MET A 77 -6.19 -15.22 -17.47
CA MET A 77 -7.28 -14.24 -17.51
C MET A 77 -6.73 -12.84 -17.83
N PRO A 78 -6.55 -12.48 -19.13
CA PRO A 78 -5.98 -11.20 -19.56
C PRO A 78 -7.01 -10.07 -19.50
N LEU A 79 -7.74 -9.98 -18.40
CA LEU A 79 -8.73 -8.95 -18.12
C LEU A 79 -8.09 -7.91 -17.20
N ALA A 80 -8.41 -6.63 -17.41
CA ALA A 80 -8.06 -5.56 -16.47
C ALA A 80 -8.87 -5.78 -15.18
N GLY A 81 -8.29 -6.48 -14.21
CA GLY A 81 -8.98 -6.88 -12.99
C GLY A 81 -8.00 -7.14 -11.85
N SER A 82 -8.46 -6.91 -10.63
CA SER A 82 -7.74 -7.25 -9.39
C SER A 82 -8.18 -8.62 -8.87
N VAL A 83 -7.70 -9.01 -7.69
CA VAL A 83 -7.95 -10.31 -7.02
C VAL A 83 -9.44 -10.67 -6.94
N TYR A 84 -10.33 -9.68 -6.91
CA TYR A 84 -11.78 -9.86 -7.01
C TYR A 84 -12.19 -10.65 -8.25
N THR A 85 -11.70 -10.26 -9.44
CA THR A 85 -12.09 -10.88 -10.72
C THR A 85 -11.64 -12.34 -10.80
N TYR A 86 -10.43 -12.62 -10.32
CA TYR A 86 -9.90 -13.99 -10.26
C TYR A 86 -10.68 -14.87 -9.28
N THR A 87 -11.05 -14.30 -8.13
CA THR A 87 -11.86 -15.00 -7.13
C THR A 87 -13.25 -15.29 -7.64
N TYR A 88 -13.87 -14.34 -8.34
CA TYR A 88 -15.20 -14.52 -8.94
C TYR A 88 -15.20 -15.66 -9.96
N ALA A 89 -14.17 -15.73 -10.80
CA ALA A 89 -14.03 -16.78 -11.79
C ALA A 89 -13.82 -18.17 -11.17
N ALA A 90 -13.08 -18.27 -10.05
CA ALA A 90 -12.72 -19.55 -9.45
C ALA A 90 -13.70 -20.05 -8.37
N LEU A 91 -14.24 -19.15 -7.55
CA LEU A 91 -14.93 -19.49 -6.28
C LEU A 91 -16.36 -18.94 -6.19
N GLY A 92 -16.79 -18.13 -7.17
CA GLY A 92 -18.14 -17.59 -7.23
C GLY A 92 -18.34 -16.28 -6.47
N GLU A 93 -19.56 -15.78 -6.54
CA GLU A 93 -19.92 -14.40 -6.18
C GLU A 93 -19.73 -14.05 -4.71
N TYR A 94 -20.13 -14.95 -3.79
CA TYR A 94 -20.13 -14.64 -2.36
C TYR A 94 -18.70 -14.43 -1.81
N LEU A 95 -17.77 -15.31 -2.21
CA LEU A 95 -16.36 -15.19 -1.82
C LEU A 95 -15.67 -14.02 -2.53
N ALA A 96 -16.00 -13.79 -3.81
CA ALA A 96 -15.52 -12.62 -4.53
C ALA A 96 -15.96 -11.32 -3.85
N TRP A 97 -17.22 -11.20 -3.46
CA TRP A 97 -17.75 -10.03 -2.76
C TRP A 97 -17.00 -9.76 -1.45
N PHE A 98 -16.77 -10.80 -0.63
CA PHE A 98 -15.98 -10.68 0.59
C PHE A 98 -14.55 -10.21 0.32
N ILE A 99 -13.88 -10.79 -0.68
CA ILE A 99 -12.53 -10.41 -1.08
C ILE A 99 -12.49 -8.99 -1.64
N GLY A 100 -13.51 -8.56 -2.39
CA GLY A 100 -13.63 -7.19 -2.91
C GLY A 100 -13.68 -6.16 -1.80
N TRP A 101 -14.50 -6.37 -0.77
CA TRP A 101 -14.54 -5.50 0.41
C TRP A 101 -13.19 -5.47 1.14
N ASN A 102 -12.56 -6.63 1.31
CA ASN A 102 -11.23 -6.70 1.92
C ASN A 102 -10.18 -5.93 1.10
N SER A 103 -10.22 -6.01 -0.23
CA SER A 103 -9.32 -5.25 -1.10
C SER A 103 -9.50 -3.75 -0.94
N ILE A 104 -10.75 -3.25 -0.86
CA ILE A 104 -11.02 -1.82 -0.62
C ILE A 104 -10.40 -1.38 0.72
N LEU A 105 -10.62 -2.15 1.79
CA LEU A 105 -10.03 -1.85 3.10
C LEU A 105 -8.50 -1.87 3.06
N LEU A 106 -7.91 -2.85 2.38
CA LEU A 106 -6.46 -2.96 2.24
C LEU A 106 -5.87 -1.73 1.54
N TYR A 107 -6.49 -1.26 0.45
CA TYR A 107 -6.05 -0.05 -0.24
C TYR A 107 -6.20 1.20 0.65
N LEU A 108 -7.29 1.30 1.40
CA LEU A 108 -7.52 2.41 2.33
C LEU A 108 -6.41 2.49 3.40
N PHE A 109 -6.15 1.38 4.10
CA PHE A 109 -5.08 1.32 5.10
C PHE A 109 -3.69 1.50 4.48
N GLY A 110 -3.48 1.02 3.26
CA GLY A 110 -2.25 1.23 2.51
C GLY A 110 -1.95 2.71 2.29
N VAL A 111 -2.91 3.47 1.77
CA VAL A 111 -2.76 4.92 1.52
C VAL A 111 -2.53 5.68 2.83
N MET A 112 -3.29 5.36 3.89
CA MET A 112 -3.11 5.97 5.21
C MET A 112 -1.69 5.73 5.74
N THR A 113 -1.21 4.49 5.71
CA THR A 113 0.11 4.10 6.22
C THR A 113 1.24 4.81 5.47
N VAL A 114 1.15 4.84 4.13
CA VAL A 114 2.16 5.50 3.29
C VAL A 114 2.20 6.99 3.59
N THR A 115 1.05 7.64 3.67
CA THR A 115 0.96 9.09 3.92
C THR A 115 1.57 9.46 5.28
N VAL A 116 1.24 8.71 6.34
CA VAL A 116 1.80 8.95 7.68
C VAL A 116 3.31 8.74 7.68
N ALA A 117 3.80 7.66 7.08
CA ALA A 117 5.23 7.38 6.98
C ALA A 117 6.01 8.52 6.29
N TRP A 118 5.50 9.05 5.17
CA TRP A 118 6.12 10.18 4.47
C TRP A 118 6.04 11.48 5.29
N SER A 119 4.95 11.70 6.01
CA SER A 119 4.82 12.88 6.88
C SER A 119 5.92 12.94 7.94
N GLU A 120 6.31 11.80 8.51
CA GLU A 120 7.40 11.73 9.49
C GLU A 120 8.75 12.12 8.88
N TYR A 121 9.02 11.71 7.63
CA TYR A 121 10.23 12.10 6.92
C TYR A 121 10.28 13.58 6.63
N VAL A 122 9.18 14.16 6.14
CA VAL A 122 9.10 15.60 5.84
C VAL A 122 9.35 16.43 7.10
N VAL A 123 8.76 16.02 8.23
CA VAL A 123 8.94 16.69 9.52
C VAL A 123 10.39 16.61 9.99
N LYS A 124 10.99 15.42 9.93
CA LYS A 124 12.41 15.23 10.27
C LYS A 124 13.32 16.06 9.37
N PHE A 125 13.02 16.13 8.08
CA PHE A 125 13.77 16.94 7.11
C PHE A 125 13.70 18.43 7.43
N ILE A 126 12.50 18.97 7.69
CA ILE A 126 12.31 20.38 8.07
C ILE A 126 13.08 20.69 9.35
N TYR A 127 12.98 19.82 10.35
CA TYR A 127 13.72 19.97 11.60
C TYR A 127 15.24 20.04 11.36
N ILE A 128 15.81 19.11 10.57
CA ILE A 128 17.24 19.07 10.28
C ILE A 128 17.72 20.31 9.52
N VAL A 129 16.93 20.82 8.56
CA VAL A 129 17.35 21.92 7.68
C VAL A 129 17.15 23.30 8.30
N SER A 130 16.09 23.49 9.10
CA SER A 130 15.69 24.81 9.59
C SER A 130 15.80 24.97 11.11
N ASP A 131 16.16 23.92 11.83
CA ASP A 131 16.10 23.82 13.31
C ASP A 131 14.71 24.17 13.88
N PHE A 132 13.70 24.20 13.01
CA PHE A 132 12.32 24.50 13.37
C PHE A 132 11.67 23.25 13.95
N ASN A 133 11.42 23.29 15.25
CA ASN A 133 10.62 22.27 15.92
C ASN A 133 9.13 22.58 15.70
N ALA A 134 8.57 22.06 14.61
CA ALA A 134 7.15 22.14 14.36
C ALA A 134 6.37 21.66 15.59
N THR A 135 5.40 22.44 16.06
CA THR A 135 4.61 22.10 17.24
C THR A 135 4.01 20.70 17.04
N ARG A 136 4.31 19.78 17.97
CA ARG A 136 3.88 18.37 17.91
C ARG A 136 2.36 18.23 17.66
N ALA A 137 1.57 19.25 18.04
CA ALA A 137 0.10 19.35 17.91
C ALA A 137 -0.44 19.07 16.51
N ILE A 138 0.39 19.33 15.50
CA ILE A 138 -0.05 19.40 14.10
C ILE A 138 0.66 18.36 13.21
N VAL A 139 1.47 17.50 13.83
CA VAL A 139 2.48 16.70 13.11
C VAL A 139 2.24 15.20 13.26
N GLN A 140 1.42 14.78 14.20
CA GLN A 140 1.11 13.37 14.45
C GLN A 140 -0.39 13.11 14.44
N ALA A 141 -0.76 11.85 14.24
CA ALA A 141 -2.15 11.44 14.33
C ALA A 141 -2.70 11.60 15.76
N PRO A 142 -4.00 11.95 15.93
CA PRO A 142 -4.63 12.12 17.24
C PRO A 142 -4.72 10.83 18.06
N PHE A 143 -4.71 9.68 17.38
CA PHE A 143 -4.76 8.36 17.98
C PHE A 143 -3.49 7.57 17.64
N GLY A 144 -2.87 6.99 18.66
CA GLY A 144 -1.75 6.08 18.53
C GLY A 144 -2.10 4.70 19.08
N TRP A 145 -1.45 3.67 18.55
CA TRP A 145 -1.49 2.33 19.12
C TRP A 145 -0.27 2.11 19.99
N ASN A 146 -0.47 1.67 21.23
CA ASN A 146 0.64 1.26 22.10
C ASN A 146 0.74 -0.27 22.09
N GLU A 147 1.87 -0.77 21.57
CA GLU A 147 2.16 -2.20 21.46
C GLU A 147 2.28 -2.91 22.82
N THR A 148 2.65 -2.19 23.89
CA THR A 148 2.86 -2.79 25.22
C THR A 148 1.56 -2.91 26.02
N THR A 149 0.65 -1.95 25.86
CA THR A 149 -0.64 -1.93 26.57
C THR A 149 -1.80 -2.42 25.72
N GLU A 150 -1.55 -2.77 24.45
CA GLU A 150 -2.55 -3.18 23.45
C GLU A 150 -3.79 -2.27 23.44
N ALA A 151 -3.56 -0.97 23.58
CA ALA A 151 -4.61 0.01 23.74
C ALA A 151 -4.35 1.25 22.89
N PHE A 152 -5.45 1.81 22.38
CA PHE A 152 -5.43 3.14 21.78
C PHE A 152 -5.18 4.18 22.86
N TYR A 153 -4.24 5.08 22.61
CA TYR A 153 -4.02 6.25 23.43
C TYR A 153 -4.23 7.51 22.61
N VAL A 154 -4.76 8.55 23.27
CA VAL A 154 -4.89 9.87 22.68
C VAL A 154 -3.53 10.53 22.76
N THR A 155 -2.96 10.91 21.63
CA THR A 155 -1.62 11.50 21.55
C THR A 155 -1.59 12.95 22.04
N GLY A 156 -2.76 13.56 22.28
CA GLY A 156 -2.92 14.97 22.60
C GLY A 156 -2.72 15.89 21.40
N GLN A 157 -2.52 15.32 20.20
CA GLN A 157 -2.33 16.05 18.96
C GLN A 157 -3.67 16.15 18.22
N ALA A 158 -3.91 17.23 17.48
CA ALA A 158 -5.18 17.45 16.82
C ALA A 158 -5.25 16.71 15.47
N ILE A 159 -4.20 16.85 14.65
CA ILE A 159 -4.21 16.36 13.27
C ILE A 159 -2.79 16.27 12.72
N ASN A 160 -2.57 15.42 11.71
CA ASN A 160 -1.33 15.35 10.96
C ASN A 160 -1.44 16.21 9.68
N LEU A 161 -1.16 17.51 9.78
CA LEU A 161 -1.22 18.42 8.63
C LEU A 161 -0.23 18.05 7.51
N PRO A 162 1.04 17.67 7.80
CA PRO A 162 1.96 17.27 6.73
C PRO A 162 1.44 16.07 5.94
N ALA A 163 0.83 15.07 6.61
CA ALA A 163 0.20 13.95 5.92
C ALA A 163 -0.93 14.43 4.99
N ILE A 164 -1.84 15.27 5.49
CA ILE A 164 -2.95 15.82 4.69
C ILE A 164 -2.43 16.60 3.48
N ALA A 165 -1.43 17.45 3.68
CA ALA A 165 -0.82 18.23 2.60
C ALA A 165 -0.21 17.33 1.52
N ILE A 166 0.47 16.26 1.92
CA ILE A 166 1.03 15.25 1.00
C ILE A 166 -0.10 14.55 0.24
N THR A 167 -1.16 14.10 0.92
CA THR A 167 -2.30 13.46 0.25
C THR A 167 -2.93 14.39 -0.79
N ILE A 168 -3.24 15.65 -0.41
CA ILE A 168 -3.84 16.62 -1.33
C ILE A 168 -2.93 16.89 -2.52
N ALA A 169 -1.63 17.09 -2.30
CA ALA A 169 -0.68 17.33 -3.38
C ALA A 169 -0.62 16.15 -4.37
N ILE A 170 -0.58 14.92 -3.87
CA ILE A 170 -0.60 13.72 -4.72
C ILE A 170 -1.94 13.59 -5.44
N THR A 171 -3.07 13.83 -4.76
CA THR A 171 -4.40 13.79 -5.38
C THR A 171 -4.51 14.82 -6.51
N VAL A 172 -4.04 16.05 -6.32
CA VAL A 172 -4.04 17.09 -7.35
C VAL A 172 -3.13 16.73 -8.52
N LEU A 173 -2.00 16.08 -8.27
CA LEU A 173 -1.08 15.65 -9.33
C LEU A 173 -1.64 14.50 -10.19
N LEU A 174 -2.48 13.65 -9.60
CA LEU A 174 -3.06 12.48 -10.28
C LEU A 174 -4.34 12.78 -11.08
N ILE A 175 -4.96 13.95 -10.85
CA ILE A 175 -6.16 14.43 -11.56
C ILE A 175 -5.72 15.33 -12.73
#